data_AF-A0A7J0GSK0-F1
#
_entry.id   AF-A0A7J0GSK0-F1
#
_cell.length_a   1.000
_cell.length_b   1.000
_cell.length_c   1.000
_cell.angle_alpha   90.00
_cell.angle_beta   90.00
_cell.angle_gamma   90.00
#
_symmetry.space_group_name_H-M   'P 1'
#
loop_
_entity.id
_entity.type
_entity.pdbx_description
1 polymer ?
#
loop_
_entity_poly.entity_id
_entity_poly.type
_entity_poly.pdbx_seq_one_letter_code
_entity_poly.pdbx_strand_id
1 'polypeptide(L)'
;MSLRPNARTEVRRSRYKVAVDAEEGRRRREDNMVEIRKNRREESLLKKRREGLQAQQLPTTINISQIEKKLESLPAMVAGVWSEDSSLQLEATTQFRKLLSIERNPPIEEVIQSGVVPRFVEFLARDDYPQLQFEAAWALTNIASGTAENTKAVIDHGAVPIFVRLLGSASDDVREQVFVAEAHNS
;
A
#
# COMPACT_ATOMS: atom_id res chain seq x y z
N MET A 1 60.64 -3.58 -38.67
CA MET A 1 60.61 -2.32 -37.90
C MET A 1 59.22 -2.13 -37.32
N SER A 2 59.15 -1.95 -36.01
CA SER A 2 57.92 -1.90 -35.20
C SER A 2 57.12 -0.61 -35.46
N LEU A 3 55.86 -0.73 -35.89
CA LEU A 3 54.91 0.38 -35.96
C LEU A 3 54.40 0.68 -34.55
N ARG A 4 54.87 1.77 -33.94
CA ARG A 4 54.38 2.24 -32.64
C ARG A 4 52.96 2.82 -32.79
N PRO A 5 51.98 2.42 -31.96
CA PRO A 5 50.65 3.02 -31.97
C PRO A 5 50.75 4.50 -31.55
N ASN A 6 50.14 5.38 -32.33
CA ASN A 6 50.15 6.83 -32.13
C ASN A 6 49.31 7.18 -30.88
N ALA A 7 49.89 7.93 -29.91
CA ALA A 7 49.25 8.28 -28.63
C ALA A 7 47.90 9.01 -28.80
N ARG A 8 47.67 9.67 -29.94
CA ARG A 8 46.38 10.30 -30.29
C ARG A 8 45.23 9.32 -30.49
N THR A 9 45.51 8.07 -30.87
CA THR A 9 44.47 7.05 -31.12
C THR A 9 43.98 6.42 -29.81
N GLU A 10 44.84 6.31 -28.79
CA GLU A 10 44.48 5.80 -27.46
C GLU A 10 43.61 6.78 -26.67
N VAL A 11 43.91 8.09 -26.74
CA VAL A 11 43.14 9.14 -26.06
C VAL A 11 41.69 9.19 -26.56
N ARG A 12 41.47 8.98 -27.87
CA ARG A 12 40.11 8.92 -28.45
C ARG A 12 39.35 7.64 -28.09
N ARG A 13 40.04 6.53 -27.85
CA ARG A 13 39.42 5.26 -27.40
C ARG A 13 39.03 5.31 -25.92
N SER A 14 39.78 6.04 -25.09
CA SER A 14 39.47 6.19 -23.65
C SER A 14 38.22 7.05 -23.38
N ARG A 15 37.86 7.97 -24.28
CA ARG A 15 36.74 8.90 -24.09
C ARG A 15 35.35 8.29 -24.39
N TYR A 16 35.29 7.16 -25.09
CA TYR A 16 34.03 6.50 -25.48
C TYR A 16 33.71 5.25 -24.65
N LYS A 17 34.60 4.83 -23.76
CA LYS A 17 34.37 3.73 -22.81
C LYS A 17 34.33 4.26 -21.37
N VAL A 18 33.54 5.29 -21.12
CA VAL A 18 32.88 5.37 -19.81
C VAL A 18 31.71 4.41 -19.92
N ALA A 19 31.98 3.12 -19.74
CA ALA A 19 30.91 2.18 -19.45
C ALA A 19 30.22 2.76 -18.22
N VAL A 20 28.94 3.13 -18.34
CA VAL A 20 28.13 3.46 -17.18
C VAL A 20 28.22 2.23 -16.29
N ASP A 21 29.01 2.33 -15.23
CA ASP A 21 29.25 1.21 -14.33
C ASP A 21 27.89 0.83 -13.75
N ALA A 22 27.37 -0.33 -14.16
CA ALA A 22 26.04 -0.77 -13.78
C ALA A 22 25.91 -0.86 -12.25
N GLU A 23 27.03 -1.03 -11.57
CA GLU A 23 27.12 -1.01 -10.11
C GLU A 23 26.99 0.40 -9.53
N GLU A 24 27.64 1.39 -10.15
CA GLU A 24 27.48 2.80 -9.77
C GLU A 24 26.05 3.31 -10.04
N GLY A 25 25.43 2.85 -11.14
CA GLY A 25 24.03 3.13 -11.44
C GLY A 25 23.03 2.42 -10.51
N ARG A 26 23.39 1.29 -9.90
CA ARG A 26 22.59 0.64 -8.86
C ARG A 26 22.71 1.37 -7.53
N ARG A 27 23.94 1.67 -7.10
CA ARG A 27 24.21 2.43 -5.87
C ARG A 27 23.52 3.80 -5.88
N ARG A 28 23.61 4.55 -6.98
CA ARG A 28 22.89 5.84 -7.11
C ARG A 28 21.37 5.70 -7.00
N ARG A 29 20.78 4.60 -7.47
CA ARG A 29 19.32 4.35 -7.33
C ARG A 29 18.95 4.00 -5.90
N GLU A 30 19.77 3.21 -5.23
CA GLU A 30 19.59 2.86 -3.82
C GLU A 30 19.76 4.08 -2.91
N ASP A 31 20.81 4.87 -3.12
CA ASP A 31 21.07 6.11 -2.38
C ASP A 31 19.94 7.12 -2.57
N ASN A 32 19.50 7.36 -3.81
CA ASN A 32 18.34 8.23 -4.07
C ASN A 32 17.07 7.71 -3.39
N MET A 33 16.83 6.39 -3.39
CA MET A 33 15.64 5.82 -2.74
C MET A 33 15.71 5.96 -1.21
N VAL A 34 16.88 5.78 -0.62
CA VAL A 34 17.10 5.98 0.83
C VAL A 34 16.95 7.46 1.19
N GLU A 35 17.48 8.36 0.37
CA GLU A 35 17.35 9.81 0.57
C GLU A 35 15.90 10.27 0.46
N ILE A 36 15.13 9.77 -0.52
CA ILE A 36 13.68 10.03 -0.63
C ILE A 36 12.93 9.56 0.63
N ARG A 37 13.26 8.37 1.15
CA ARG A 37 12.65 7.85 2.39
C ARG A 37 13.01 8.70 3.61
N LYS A 38 14.27 9.14 3.70
CA LYS A 38 14.76 10.00 4.77
C LYS A 38 14.09 11.38 4.71
N ASN A 39 14.00 11.98 3.52
CA ASN A 39 13.34 13.27 3.31
C ASN A 39 11.85 13.19 3.61
N ARG A 40 11.13 12.13 3.20
CA ARG A 40 9.72 11.92 3.59
C ARG A 40 9.55 11.80 5.11
N ARG A 41 10.47 11.10 5.80
CA ARG A 41 10.45 10.98 7.27
C ARG A 41 10.75 12.32 7.95
N GLU A 42 11.71 13.08 7.45
CA GLU A 42 12.06 14.40 7.96
C GLU A 42 10.96 15.43 7.70
N GLU A 43 10.33 15.43 6.52
CA GLU A 43 9.15 16.24 6.20
C GLU A 43 7.97 15.90 7.12
N SER A 44 7.72 14.62 7.39
CA SER A 44 6.68 14.20 8.34
C SER A 44 6.97 14.71 9.76
N LEU A 45 8.24 14.63 10.20
CA LEU A 45 8.65 15.13 11.52
C LEU A 45 8.66 16.66 11.61
N LEU A 46 9.00 17.36 10.53
CA LEU A 46 8.93 18.82 10.41
C LEU A 46 7.48 19.29 10.38
N LYS A 47 6.60 18.58 9.68
CA LYS A 47 5.16 18.82 9.68
C LYS A 47 4.57 18.64 11.08
N LYS A 48 4.92 17.56 11.80
CA LYS A 48 4.53 17.36 13.22
C LYS A 48 5.05 18.48 14.13
N ARG A 49 6.29 18.95 13.93
CA ARG A 49 6.85 20.08 14.70
C ARG A 49 6.18 21.42 14.36
N ARG A 50 5.80 21.64 13.10
CA ARG A 50 5.09 22.83 12.63
C ARG A 50 3.64 22.85 13.14
N GLU A 51 2.99 21.70 13.17
CA GLU A 51 1.62 21.51 13.71
C GLU A 51 1.58 21.68 15.24
N GLY A 52 2.65 21.32 15.96
CA GLY A 52 2.77 21.54 17.41
C GLY A 52 2.80 23.02 17.85
N LEU A 53 3.03 23.97 16.93
CA LEU A 53 3.06 25.41 17.20
C LEU A 53 1.73 26.13 16.85
N GLN A 54 0.78 25.45 16.20
CA GLN A 54 -0.55 25.98 15.84
C GLN A 54 -1.68 25.34 16.67
N ALA A 55 -1.44 25.10 17.95
CA ALA A 55 -2.46 24.56 18.88
C ALA A 55 -3.52 25.60 19.32
N GLN A 56 -3.90 26.54 18.45
CA GLN A 56 -5.05 27.41 18.66
C GLN A 56 -5.71 27.72 17.30
N GLN A 57 -6.93 27.19 17.16
CA GLN A 57 -7.96 27.42 16.13
C GLN A 57 -8.15 26.29 15.10
N LEU A 58 -9.35 25.69 15.18
CA LEU A 58 -9.88 24.47 14.57
C LEU A 58 -9.83 24.45 13.03
N PRO A 59 -9.51 23.28 12.41
CA PRO A 59 -10.55 22.46 11.76
C PRO A 59 -10.34 20.93 11.90
N THR A 60 -10.00 20.41 13.08
CA THR A 60 -9.72 18.96 13.31
C THR A 60 -10.87 18.17 13.92
N THR A 61 -11.90 18.81 14.50
CA THR A 61 -12.97 18.14 15.26
C THR A 61 -13.99 17.37 14.40
N ILE A 62 -14.18 17.75 13.14
CA ILE A 62 -15.20 17.10 12.29
C ILE A 62 -14.79 15.66 11.91
N ASN A 63 -13.52 15.43 11.56
CA ASN A 63 -13.05 14.10 11.14
C ASN A 63 -12.99 13.08 12.27
N ILE A 64 -12.65 13.50 13.50
CA ILE A 64 -12.61 12.59 14.67
C ILE A 64 -14.01 12.05 14.96
N SER A 65 -15.03 12.92 14.95
CA SER A 65 -16.42 12.52 15.21
C SER A 65 -16.99 11.53 14.18
N GLN A 66 -16.49 11.56 12.94
CA GLN A 66 -16.91 10.63 11.88
C GLN A 66 -16.22 9.26 12.03
N ILE A 67 -14.96 9.24 12.46
CA ILE A 67 -14.24 8.00 12.76
C ILE A 67 -14.86 7.32 13.99
N GLU A 68 -15.15 8.07 15.05
CA GLU A 68 -15.79 7.54 16.28
C GLU A 68 -17.14 6.89 15.95
N LYS A 69 -18.00 7.55 15.18
CA LYS A 69 -19.30 6.99 14.75
C LYS A 69 -19.15 5.74 13.87
N LYS A 70 -18.14 5.69 13.00
CA LYS A 70 -17.87 4.48 12.19
C LYS A 70 -17.30 3.35 13.05
N LEU A 71 -16.54 3.68 14.10
CA LEU A 71 -16.02 2.70 15.04
C LEU A 71 -17.14 2.13 15.95
N GLU A 72 -18.15 2.92 16.29
CA GLU A 72 -19.38 2.43 16.96
C GLU A 72 -20.11 1.38 16.12
N SER A 73 -20.05 1.48 14.78
CA SER A 73 -20.64 0.48 13.87
C SER A 73 -19.76 -0.75 13.63
N LEU A 74 -18.52 -0.77 14.14
CA LEU A 74 -17.57 -1.85 13.90
C LEU A 74 -18.11 -3.23 14.32
N PRO A 75 -18.78 -3.41 15.48
CA PRO A 75 -19.36 -4.71 15.84
C PRO A 75 -20.39 -5.23 14.83
N ALA A 76 -21.21 -4.34 14.26
CA ALA A 76 -22.19 -4.71 13.25
C ALA A 76 -21.53 -5.09 11.91
N MET A 77 -20.47 -4.36 11.52
CA MET A 77 -19.66 -4.69 10.34
C MET A 77 -18.98 -6.05 10.50
N VAL A 78 -18.40 -6.33 11.66
CA VAL A 78 -17.82 -7.64 11.98
C VAL A 78 -18.88 -8.73 11.83
N ALA A 79 -20.06 -8.55 12.44
CA ALA A 79 -21.15 -9.50 12.30
C ALA A 79 -21.57 -9.74 10.82
N GLY A 80 -21.58 -8.69 9.99
CA GLY A 80 -21.86 -8.81 8.55
C GLY A 80 -20.80 -9.62 7.80
N VAL A 81 -19.51 -9.44 8.11
CA VAL A 81 -18.40 -10.21 7.53
C VAL A 81 -18.47 -11.70 7.90
N TRP A 82 -18.95 -12.01 9.11
CA TRP A 82 -19.13 -13.39 9.60
C TRP A 82 -20.50 -14.00 9.27
N SER A 83 -21.40 -13.24 8.62
CA SER A 83 -22.70 -13.73 8.16
C SER A 83 -22.54 -14.82 7.10
N GLU A 84 -23.58 -15.62 6.88
CA GLU A 84 -23.68 -16.55 5.75
C GLU A 84 -24.27 -15.88 4.49
N ASP A 85 -24.88 -14.69 4.64
CA ASP A 85 -25.45 -13.93 3.54
C ASP A 85 -24.36 -13.21 2.74
N SER A 86 -24.23 -13.56 1.47
CA SER A 86 -23.26 -12.97 0.53
C SER A 86 -23.45 -11.46 0.36
N SER A 87 -24.69 -10.96 0.38
CA SER A 87 -24.98 -9.53 0.27
C SER A 87 -24.47 -8.76 1.49
N LEU A 88 -24.70 -9.30 2.70
CA LEU A 88 -24.21 -8.71 3.94
C LEU A 88 -22.69 -8.74 4.05
N GLN A 89 -22.06 -9.82 3.58
CA GLN A 89 -20.60 -9.93 3.49
C GLN A 89 -20.02 -8.83 2.59
N LEU A 90 -20.60 -8.63 1.40
CA LEU A 90 -20.16 -7.59 0.47
C LEU A 90 -20.33 -6.18 1.05
N GLU A 91 -21.50 -5.91 1.64
CA GLU A 91 -21.80 -4.61 2.26
C GLU A 91 -20.81 -4.31 3.38
N ALA A 92 -20.60 -5.26 4.30
CA ALA A 92 -19.71 -5.07 5.43
C ALA A 92 -18.24 -4.92 4.98
N THR A 93 -17.79 -5.71 4.01
CA THR A 93 -16.43 -5.61 3.46
C THR A 93 -16.21 -4.25 2.77
N THR A 94 -17.22 -3.76 2.03
CA THR A 94 -17.23 -2.43 1.43
C THR A 94 -17.11 -1.33 2.50
N GLN A 95 -17.83 -1.47 3.63
CA GLN A 95 -17.74 -0.52 4.74
C GLN A 95 -16.33 -0.53 5.37
N PHE A 96 -15.71 -1.70 5.54
CA PHE A 96 -14.32 -1.80 6.02
C PHE A 96 -13.34 -1.12 5.07
N ARG A 97 -13.44 -1.37 3.76
CA ARG A 97 -12.60 -0.71 2.77
C ARG A 97 -12.74 0.81 2.83
N LYS A 98 -13.97 1.34 2.90
CA LYS A 98 -14.23 2.78 3.06
C LYS A 98 -13.68 3.36 4.36
N LEU A 99 -13.74 2.60 5.45
CA LEU A 99 -13.16 2.99 6.75
C LEU A 99 -11.64 3.08 6.68
N LEU A 100 -11.01 2.15 5.98
CA LEU A 100 -9.56 2.08 5.79
C LEU A 100 -9.03 3.09 4.75
N SER A 101 -9.88 3.63 3.87
CA SER A 101 -9.54 4.66 2.88
C SER A 101 -9.59 6.09 3.43
N ILE A 102 -9.78 6.28 4.73
CA ILE A 102 -9.79 7.62 5.33
C ILE A 102 -8.40 8.24 5.24
N GLU A 103 -8.29 9.43 4.64
CA GLU A 103 -7.02 10.10 4.36
C GLU A 103 -6.16 10.39 5.60
N ARG A 104 -6.80 10.58 6.76
CA ARG A 104 -6.13 10.96 8.01
C ARG A 104 -6.35 9.91 9.07
N ASN A 105 -5.27 9.17 9.35
CA ASN A 105 -5.18 8.21 10.45
C ASN A 105 -6.29 7.14 10.40
N PRO A 106 -6.31 6.29 9.35
CA PRO A 106 -7.27 5.19 9.26
C PRO A 106 -7.11 4.25 10.47
N PRO A 107 -8.20 3.71 11.03
CA PRO A 107 -8.17 2.83 12.20
C PRO A 107 -7.75 1.40 11.82
N ILE A 108 -6.51 1.25 11.34
CA ILE A 108 -6.00 -0.03 10.82
C ILE A 108 -5.85 -1.03 11.96
N GLU A 109 -5.28 -0.59 13.08
CA GLU A 109 -5.05 -1.44 14.25
C GLU A 109 -6.36 -1.97 14.84
N GLU A 110 -7.41 -1.14 14.92
CA GLU A 110 -8.74 -1.54 15.39
C GLU A 110 -9.38 -2.58 14.46
N VAL A 111 -9.22 -2.41 13.14
CA VAL A 111 -9.70 -3.38 12.16
C VAL A 111 -8.95 -4.71 12.30
N ILE A 112 -7.62 -4.69 12.49
CA ILE A 112 -6.85 -5.92 12.73
C ILE A 112 -7.31 -6.60 14.03
N GLN A 113 -7.46 -5.84 15.11
CA GLN A 113 -7.90 -6.35 16.42
C GLN A 113 -9.31 -6.93 16.40
N SER A 114 -10.17 -6.48 15.48
CA SER A 114 -11.50 -7.04 15.29
C SER A 114 -11.52 -8.45 14.69
N GLY A 115 -10.37 -8.95 14.21
CA GLY A 115 -10.21 -10.33 13.75
C GLY A 115 -10.78 -10.60 12.35
N VAL A 116 -11.07 -9.58 11.56
CA VAL A 116 -11.65 -9.74 10.20
C VAL A 116 -10.62 -10.08 9.12
N VAL A 117 -9.32 -9.89 9.39
CA VAL A 117 -8.22 -10.19 8.45
C VAL A 117 -8.27 -11.62 7.89
N PRO A 118 -8.33 -12.71 8.70
CA PRO A 118 -8.45 -14.06 8.17
C PRO A 118 -9.68 -14.24 7.27
N ARG A 119 -10.80 -13.59 7.61
CA ARG A 119 -12.04 -13.70 6.83
C ARG A 119 -11.94 -12.99 5.47
N PHE A 120 -11.25 -11.85 5.40
CA PHE A 120 -10.93 -11.22 4.11
C PHE A 120 -10.02 -12.11 3.25
N VAL A 121 -9.07 -12.81 3.86
CA VAL A 121 -8.23 -13.77 3.14
C VAL A 121 -9.08 -14.93 2.57
N GLU A 122 -10.07 -15.43 3.31
CA GLU A 122 -11.02 -16.41 2.80
C GLU A 122 -11.86 -15.87 1.63
N PHE A 123 -12.29 -14.60 1.69
CA PHE A 123 -13.01 -13.94 0.60
C PHE A 123 -12.17 -13.81 -0.67
N LEU A 124 -10.83 -13.68 -0.55
CA LEU A 124 -9.94 -13.73 -1.72
C LEU A 124 -9.97 -15.08 -2.44
N ALA A 125 -10.41 -16.16 -1.79
CA ALA A 125 -10.53 -17.48 -2.40
C ALA A 125 -11.92 -17.75 -3.02
N ARG A 126 -12.88 -16.83 -2.89
CA ARG A 126 -14.25 -16.95 -3.42
C ARG A 126 -14.32 -16.58 -4.90
N ASP A 127 -13.82 -17.46 -5.75
CA ASP A 127 -13.81 -17.26 -7.21
C ASP A 127 -15.24 -17.19 -7.81
N ASP A 128 -16.26 -17.65 -7.08
CA ASP A 128 -17.68 -17.53 -7.43
C ASP A 128 -18.28 -16.15 -7.14
N TYR A 129 -17.56 -15.27 -6.43
CA TYR A 129 -18.04 -13.92 -6.11
C TYR A 129 -16.98 -12.81 -6.31
N PRO A 130 -16.71 -12.40 -7.57
CA PRO A 130 -15.64 -11.46 -7.90
C PRO A 130 -15.74 -10.09 -7.21
N GLN A 131 -16.96 -9.58 -7.00
CA GLN A 131 -17.16 -8.29 -6.31
C GLN A 131 -16.68 -8.32 -4.86
N LEU A 132 -16.96 -9.41 -4.14
CA LEU A 132 -16.50 -9.59 -2.76
C LEU A 132 -14.99 -9.79 -2.70
N GLN A 133 -14.44 -10.57 -3.64
CA GLN A 133 -13.00 -10.77 -3.80
C GLN A 133 -12.27 -9.43 -4.03
N PHE A 134 -12.83 -8.53 -4.85
CA PHE A 134 -12.29 -7.19 -5.09
C PHE A 134 -12.28 -6.32 -3.82
N GLU A 135 -13.41 -6.21 -3.13
CA GLU A 135 -13.50 -5.40 -1.91
C GLU A 135 -12.57 -5.93 -0.80
N ALA A 136 -12.44 -7.25 -0.68
CA ALA A 136 -11.53 -7.89 0.27
C ALA A 136 -10.06 -7.62 -0.08
N ALA A 137 -9.69 -7.72 -1.36
CA ALA A 137 -8.34 -7.39 -1.83
C ALA A 137 -7.98 -5.93 -1.55
N TRP A 138 -8.92 -5.02 -1.77
CA TRP A 138 -8.71 -3.60 -1.52
C TRP A 138 -8.59 -3.30 -0.02
N ALA A 139 -9.45 -3.89 0.81
CA ALA A 139 -9.34 -3.76 2.26
C ALA A 139 -7.98 -4.26 2.79
N LEU A 140 -7.52 -5.44 2.34
CA LEU A 140 -6.23 -5.99 2.72
C LEU A 140 -5.04 -5.13 2.24
N THR A 141 -5.13 -4.55 1.04
CA THR A 141 -4.11 -3.62 0.52
C THR A 141 -4.05 -2.34 1.36
N ASN A 142 -5.20 -1.80 1.77
CA ASN A 142 -5.25 -0.64 2.65
C ASN A 142 -4.67 -0.95 4.04
N ILE A 143 -4.92 -2.15 4.60
CA ILE A 143 -4.30 -2.59 5.85
C ILE A 143 -2.76 -2.69 5.71
N ALA A 144 -2.29 -3.30 4.63
CA ALA A 144 -0.87 -3.47 4.33
C ALA A 144 -0.15 -2.12 4.02
N SER A 145 -0.89 -1.05 3.72
CA SER A 145 -0.34 0.29 3.51
C SER A 145 0.12 0.99 4.80
N GLY A 146 -0.22 0.43 5.96
CA GLY A 146 0.14 0.97 7.28
C GLY A 146 1.57 0.68 7.73
N THR A 147 1.73 0.21 8.96
CA THR A 147 3.04 -0.11 9.56
C THR A 147 3.60 -1.45 9.06
N ALA A 148 4.86 -1.75 9.41
CA ALA A 148 5.46 -3.05 9.13
C ALA A 148 4.72 -4.18 9.86
N GLU A 149 4.21 -3.90 11.06
CA GLU A 149 3.38 -4.80 11.86
C GLU A 149 2.04 -5.09 11.17
N ASN A 150 1.40 -4.08 10.58
CA ASN A 150 0.14 -4.25 9.83
C ASN A 150 0.35 -5.09 8.57
N THR A 151 1.45 -4.83 7.86
CA THR A 151 1.86 -5.66 6.70
C THR A 151 2.12 -7.10 7.13
N LYS A 152 2.84 -7.30 8.24
CA LYS A 152 3.12 -8.62 8.81
C LYS A 152 1.83 -9.36 9.18
N ALA A 153 0.84 -8.68 9.75
CA ALA A 153 -0.45 -9.30 10.06
C ALA A 153 -1.11 -9.86 8.80
N VAL A 154 -1.12 -9.14 7.68
CA VAL A 154 -1.67 -9.64 6.41
C VAL A 154 -0.88 -10.84 5.87
N ILE A 155 0.44 -10.81 5.98
CA ILE A 155 1.32 -11.91 5.53
C ILE A 155 1.12 -13.16 6.38
N ASP A 156 1.09 -13.02 7.71
CA ASP A 156 0.98 -14.13 8.65
C ASP A 156 -0.36 -14.89 8.50
N HIS A 157 -1.41 -14.22 7.98
CA HIS A 157 -2.70 -14.85 7.64
C HIS A 157 -2.73 -15.48 6.23
N GLY A 158 -1.62 -15.51 5.50
CA GLY A 158 -1.52 -16.25 4.23
C GLY A 158 -2.13 -15.55 3.02
N ALA A 159 -2.24 -14.22 3.03
CA ALA A 159 -2.77 -13.47 1.88
C ALA A 159 -1.84 -13.52 0.65
N VAL A 160 -0.51 -13.63 0.85
CA VAL A 160 0.50 -13.51 -0.21
C VAL A 160 0.36 -14.56 -1.33
N PRO A 161 0.27 -15.88 -1.04
CA PRO A 161 0.08 -16.88 -2.09
C PRO A 161 -1.20 -16.65 -2.90
N ILE A 162 -2.26 -16.14 -2.26
CA ILE A 162 -3.54 -15.88 -2.92
C ILE A 162 -3.42 -14.66 -3.83
N PHE A 163 -2.78 -13.57 -3.39
CA PHE A 163 -2.51 -12.42 -4.27
C PHE A 163 -1.69 -12.81 -5.50
N VAL A 164 -0.67 -13.67 -5.34
CA VAL A 164 0.11 -14.19 -6.48
C VAL A 164 -0.76 -14.99 -7.44
N ARG A 165 -1.66 -15.84 -6.92
CA ARG A 165 -2.63 -16.58 -7.73
C ARG A 165 -3.58 -15.64 -8.49
N LEU A 166 -4.09 -14.60 -7.84
CA LEU A 166 -4.99 -13.61 -8.44
C LEU A 166 -4.32 -12.82 -9.57
N LEU A 167 -3.05 -12.43 -9.40
CA LEU A 167 -2.25 -11.78 -10.44
C LEU A 167 -2.01 -12.68 -11.66
N GLY A 168 -2.02 -14.00 -11.48
CA GLY A 168 -1.91 -15.00 -12.54
C GLY A 168 -3.24 -15.38 -13.20
N SER A 169 -4.38 -14.91 -12.69
CA SER A 169 -5.71 -15.23 -13.22
C SER A 169 -6.00 -14.47 -14.51
N ALA A 170 -6.65 -15.13 -15.47
CA ALA A 170 -6.90 -14.62 -16.82
C ALA A 170 -7.90 -13.44 -16.90
N SER A 171 -8.61 -13.12 -15.82
CA SER A 171 -9.53 -11.97 -15.79
C SER A 171 -8.75 -10.65 -15.78
N ASP A 172 -8.91 -9.83 -16.83
CA ASP A 172 -8.32 -8.49 -16.91
C ASP A 172 -8.82 -7.58 -15.75
N ASP A 173 -10.05 -7.79 -15.28
CA ASP A 173 -10.61 -7.06 -14.12
C ASP A 173 -9.78 -7.29 -12.85
N VAL A 174 -9.31 -8.52 -12.59
CA VAL A 174 -8.52 -8.85 -11.39
C VAL A 174 -7.08 -8.32 -11.49
N ARG A 175 -6.55 -8.20 -12.71
CA ARG A 175 -5.18 -7.71 -12.96
C ARG A 175 -5.07 -6.18 -12.89
N GLU A 176 -6.04 -5.43 -13.40
CA GLU A 176 -6.06 -3.96 -13.25
C GLU A 176 -6.43 -3.52 -11.82
N GLN A 177 -7.21 -4.33 -11.09
CA GLN A 177 -7.66 -4.02 -9.73
C GLN A 177 -6.55 -4.03 -8.66
N VAL A 178 -5.40 -4.65 -8.92
CA VAL A 178 -4.22 -4.58 -8.02
C VAL A 178 -3.42 -3.28 -8.23
N PHE A 179 -3.63 -2.55 -9.34
CA PHE A 179 -2.75 -1.42 -9.71
C PHE A 179 -3.39 -0.02 -9.61
N VAL A 180 -4.73 0.12 -9.60
CA VAL A 180 -5.36 1.46 -9.64
C VAL A 180 -6.36 1.67 -8.50
N ALA A 181 -5.85 1.81 -7.28
CA ALA A 181 -6.63 2.19 -6.10
C ALA A 181 -6.44 3.66 -5.69
N GLU A 182 -5.98 4.54 -6.60
CA GLU A 182 -5.79 5.97 -6.30
C GLU A 182 -6.72 6.91 -7.11
N ALA A 183 -7.50 6.42 -8.08
CA ALA A 183 -8.17 7.31 -9.05
C ALA A 183 -9.69 7.53 -8.88
N HIS A 184 -10.39 6.86 -7.95
CA HIS A 184 -11.86 6.91 -7.88
C HIS A 184 -12.45 7.39 -6.55
N ASN A 185 -11.80 8.34 -5.86
CA ASN A 185 -12.49 9.14 -4.83
C ASN A 185 -11.81 10.50 -4.52
N SER A 186 -11.63 11.35 -5.54
CA SER A 186 -11.59 12.81 -5.37
C SER A 186 -12.89 13.43 -5.83
#